data_AF-X1BQT6-F1
#
_entry.id   AF-X1BQT6-F1
#
_cell.length_a   1.000
_cell.length_b   1.000
_cell.length_c   1.000
_cell.angle_alpha   90.00
_cell.angle_beta   90.00
_cell.angle_gamma   90.00
#
_symmetry.space_group_name_H-M   'P 1'
#
loop_
_entity.id
_entity.type
_entity.pdbx_description
1 polymer ?
#
loop_
_entity_poly.entity_id
_entity_poly.type
_entity_poly.pdbx_seq_one_letter_code
_entity_poly.pdbx_strand_id
1 'polypeptide(L)'
;IGYGIHQHRYALAIHGSLQRDFDVIAIPWGEKPTPPEEMVKIILSLFAFKVLGEPETRLHNRLVYTLGMMGELALDLSFMPSTQ
;
A
#
# COMPACT_ATOMS: atom_id res chain seq x y z
N ILE A 1 7.94 13.76 13.78
CA ILE A 1 7.95 13.94 12.31
C ILE A 1 6.79 13.10 11.79
N GLY A 2 5.69 13.72 11.38
CA GLY A 2 4.45 12.99 11.09
C GLY A 2 4.50 12.37 9.70
N TYR A 3 4.71 11.05 9.61
CA TYR A 3 4.73 10.29 8.35
C TYR A 3 3.35 9.70 8.01
N GLY A 4 2.29 10.49 8.18
CA GLY A 4 0.93 10.00 7.96
C GLY A 4 0.63 9.87 6.47
N ILE A 5 0.19 8.69 6.00
CA ILE A 5 -0.26 8.45 4.62
C ILE A 5 -1.34 9.45 4.16
N HIS A 6 -2.12 10.02 5.09
CA HIS A 6 -3.02 11.15 4.83
C HIS A 6 -2.32 12.34 4.15
N GLN A 7 -1.06 12.64 4.53
CA GLN A 7 -0.27 13.73 3.93
C GLN A 7 0.09 13.43 2.47
N HIS A 8 0.12 12.15 2.09
CA HIS A 8 0.33 11.67 0.73
C HIS A 8 -0.99 11.55 -0.08
N ARG A 9 -2.08 12.13 0.45
CA ARG A 9 -3.40 12.18 -0.19
C ARG A 9 -4.05 10.81 -0.41
N TYR A 10 -3.77 9.86 0.48
CA TYR A 10 -4.47 8.58 0.55
C TYR A 10 -5.31 8.43 1.82
N ALA A 11 -6.54 7.95 1.64
CA ALA A 11 -7.36 7.38 2.69
C ALA A 11 -7.07 5.87 2.72
N LEU A 12 -7.05 5.28 3.90
CA LEU A 12 -6.76 3.86 4.06
C LEU A 12 -8.02 3.12 4.51
N ALA A 13 -8.25 1.96 3.88
CA ALA A 13 -9.16 0.94 4.36
C ALA A 13 -8.36 -0.33 4.65
N ILE A 14 -8.73 -1.04 5.71
CA ILE A 14 -8.16 -2.36 6.03
C ILE A 14 -9.23 -3.39 5.72
N HIS A 15 -8.86 -4.47 5.02
CA HIS A 15 -9.72 -5.64 4.86
C HIS A 15 -8.95 -6.93 5.12
N GLY A 16 -9.65 -8.05 5.04
CA GLY A 16 -9.11 -9.37 5.31
C GLY A 16 -9.44 -9.86 6.72
N SER A 17 -9.09 -11.11 6.97
CA SER A 17 -9.40 -11.81 8.23
C SER A 17 -8.44 -11.43 9.37
N LEU A 18 -7.33 -10.73 9.07
CA LEU A 18 -6.24 -10.37 9.98
C LEU A 18 -5.53 -11.57 10.63
N GLN A 19 -5.86 -12.81 10.26
CA GLN A 19 -5.26 -14.03 10.83
C GLN A 19 -3.95 -14.43 10.14
N ARG A 20 -3.85 -14.16 8.83
CA ARG A 20 -2.66 -14.38 7.97
C ARG A 20 -2.55 -13.34 6.87
N ASP A 21 -3.69 -12.85 6.41
CA ASP A 21 -3.81 -11.90 5.31
C ASP A 21 -4.14 -10.52 5.90
N PHE A 22 -3.15 -9.63 5.88
CA PHE A 22 -3.32 -8.23 6.22
C PHE A 22 -3.38 -7.45 4.92
N ASP A 23 -4.56 -6.97 4.53
CA ASP A 23 -4.74 -6.19 3.31
C ASP A 23 -5.03 -4.72 3.65
N VAL A 24 -4.28 -3.81 3.04
CA VAL A 24 -4.51 -2.37 3.14
C VAL A 24 -4.83 -1.83 1.75
N ILE A 25 -5.95 -1.12 1.62
CA ILE A 25 -6.31 -0.39 0.41
C ILE A 25 -6.05 1.10 0.65
N ALA A 26 -5.17 1.67 -0.15
CA ALA A 26 -4.93 3.09 -0.31
C ALA A 26 -5.81 3.66 -1.42
N ILE A 27 -6.74 4.54 -1.04
CA ILE A 27 -7.69 5.21 -1.91
C ILE A 27 -7.28 6.68 -2.05
N PRO A 28 -6.97 7.19 -3.25
CA PRO A 28 -6.75 8.62 -3.45
C PRO A 28 -7.93 9.44 -2.94
N TRP A 29 -7.68 10.43 -2.07
CA TRP A 29 -8.73 11.34 -1.56
C TRP A 29 -8.48 12.81 -1.88
N GLY A 30 -7.27 13.17 -2.29
CA GLY A 30 -6.90 14.53 -2.68
C GLY A 30 -6.34 14.59 -4.09
N GLU A 31 -6.23 15.81 -4.60
CA GLU A 31 -5.58 16.07 -5.89
C GLU A 31 -4.10 15.65 -5.84
N LYS A 32 -3.62 15.02 -6.91
CA LYS A 32 -2.22 14.61 -7.11
C LYS A 32 -1.66 13.78 -5.94
N PRO A 33 -2.19 12.57 -5.69
CA PRO A 33 -1.60 11.67 -4.70
C PRO A 33 -0.17 11.31 -5.07
N THR A 34 0.65 11.02 -4.06
CA THR A 34 2.01 10.51 -4.28
C THR A 34 1.93 9.22 -5.12
N PRO A 35 2.74 9.06 -6.18
CA PRO A 35 2.76 7.84 -6.97
C PRO A 35 2.93 6.58 -6.10
N PRO A 36 2.21 5.48 -6.38
CA PRO A 36 2.29 4.24 -5.58
C PRO A 36 3.73 3.76 -5.33
N GLU A 37 4.58 3.80 -6.35
CA GLU A 37 6.00 3.43 -6.27
C GLU A 37 6.80 4.29 -5.28
N GLU A 38 6.55 5.60 -5.23
CA GLU A 38 7.20 6.51 -4.27
C GLU A 38 6.68 6.28 -2.86
N MET A 39 5.36 6.05 -2.72
CA MET A 39 4.76 5.73 -1.43
C MET A 39 5.32 4.42 -0.86
N VAL A 40 5.50 3.40 -1.70
CA VAL A 40 6.15 2.14 -1.29
C VAL A 40 7.59 2.40 -0.84
N LYS A 41 8.38 3.16 -1.59
CA LYS A 41 9.76 3.53 -1.18
C LYS A 41 9.78 4.22 0.18
N ILE A 42 8.85 5.14 0.44
CA ILE A 42 8.71 5.82 1.74
C ILE A 42 8.40 4.81 2.83
N ILE A 43 7.44 3.90 2.63
CA ILE A 43 7.09 2.85 3.61
C ILE A 43 8.30 1.97 3.93
N LEU A 44 9.02 1.50 2.90
CA LEU A 44 10.24 0.70 3.06
C LEU A 44 11.36 1.45 3.79
N SER A 45 11.43 2.78 3.66
CA SER A 45 12.42 3.60 4.38
C SER A 45 12.10 3.78 5.86
N LEU A 46 10.83 3.62 6.25
CA LEU A 46 10.34 3.87 7.61
C LEU A 46 10.21 2.58 8.43
N PHE A 47 9.94 1.47 7.76
CA PHE A 47 9.61 0.20 8.40
C PHE A 47 10.45 -0.93 7.80
N ALA A 48 10.69 -1.98 8.59
CA ALA A 48 11.48 -3.15 8.18
C ALA A 48 10.68 -4.10 7.28
N PHE A 49 10.13 -3.58 6.17
CA PHE A 49 9.48 -4.34 5.11
C PHE A 49 10.43 -4.60 3.95
N LYS A 50 10.09 -5.60 3.13
CA LYS A 50 10.66 -5.82 1.79
C LYS A 50 9.55 -6.11 0.80
N VAL A 51 9.70 -5.69 -0.44
CA VAL A 51 8.78 -6.09 -1.52
C VAL A 51 9.01 -7.56 -1.83
N LEU A 52 7.93 -8.32 -1.96
CA LEU A 52 7.92 -9.71 -2.37
C LEU A 52 7.37 -9.79 -3.80
N GLY A 53 8.21 -10.24 -4.74
CA GLY A 53 7.83 -10.31 -6.15
C GLY A 53 7.69 -8.95 -6.82
N GLU A 54 7.05 -8.95 -7.99
CA GLU A 54 6.73 -7.74 -8.74
C GLU A 54 5.32 -7.24 -8.39
N PRO A 55 5.06 -5.93 -8.43
CA PRO A 55 3.72 -5.41 -8.21
C PRO A 55 2.75 -5.88 -9.30
N GLU A 56 1.51 -6.17 -8.89
CA GLU A 56 0.48 -6.74 -9.76
C GLU A 56 -0.72 -5.81 -9.91
N THR A 57 -1.26 -5.71 -11.12
CA THR A 57 -2.56 -5.04 -11.34
C THR A 57 -3.69 -6.04 -11.14
N ARG A 58 -4.66 -5.71 -10.27
CA ARG A 58 -5.83 -6.53 -9.98
C ARG A 58 -7.14 -5.78 -10.29
N LEU A 59 -8.29 -6.38 -9.96
CA LEU A 59 -9.63 -5.86 -10.23
C LEU A 59 -9.75 -4.36 -9.89
N HIS A 60 -10.45 -3.63 -10.76
CA HIS A 60 -10.61 -2.16 -10.69
C HIS A 60 -9.31 -1.38 -10.92
N ASN A 61 -8.38 -1.95 -11.69
CA ASN A 61 -7.08 -1.36 -12.02
C ASN A 61 -6.27 -0.98 -10.77
N ARG A 62 -6.47 -1.70 -9.66
CA ARG A 62 -5.69 -1.46 -8.44
C ARG A 62 -4.30 -2.06 -8.60
N LEU A 63 -3.28 -1.31 -8.20
CA LEU A 63 -1.90 -1.78 -8.18
C LEU A 63 -1.59 -2.34 -6.79
N VAL A 64 -1.12 -3.58 -6.70
CA VAL A 64 -0.90 -4.28 -5.43
C VAL A 64 0.58 -4.57 -5.25
N TYR A 65 1.11 -4.22 -4.07
CA TYR A 65 2.44 -4.57 -3.62
C TYR A 65 2.33 -5.52 -2.43
N THR A 66 2.96 -6.68 -2.52
CA THR A 66 3.10 -7.58 -1.36
C THR A 66 4.36 -7.21 -0.59
N LEU A 67 4.19 -6.80 0.67
CA LEU A 67 5.24 -6.36 1.57
C LEU A 67 5.46 -7.41 2.67
N GLY A 68 6.61 -8.08 2.64
CA GLY A 68 7.01 -9.05 3.65
C GLY A 68 7.66 -8.39 4.86
N MET A 69 7.32 -8.87 6.06
CA MET A 69 7.99 -8.54 7.32
C MET A 69 8.73 -9.79 7.86
N MET A 70 9.45 -9.68 8.99
CA MET A 70 10.12 -10.82 9.63
C MET A 70 9.19 -12.03 9.79
N GLY A 71 9.63 -13.18 9.26
CA GLY A 71 8.85 -14.43 9.27
C GLY A 71 8.02 -14.63 8.00
N GLU A 72 6.84 -15.22 8.15
CA GLU A 72 5.89 -15.50 7.06
C GLU A 72 4.79 -14.44 6.93
N LEU A 73 4.89 -13.32 7.66
CA LEU A 73 3.87 -12.26 7.61
C LEU A 73 4.05 -11.41 6.35
N ALA A 74 2.98 -11.30 5.57
CA ALA A 74 2.90 -10.41 4.41
C ALA A 74 1.72 -9.44 4.56
N LEU A 75 1.93 -8.23 4.04
CA LEU A 75 0.94 -7.17 3.91
C LEU A 75 0.71 -6.93 2.42
N ASP A 76 -0.52 -7.08 1.94
CA ASP A 76 -0.88 -6.66 0.60
C ASP A 76 -1.34 -5.19 0.63
N LEU A 77 -0.51 -4.31 0.03
CA LEU A 77 -0.80 -2.90 -0.09
C LEU A 77 -1.35 -2.59 -1.49
N SER A 78 -2.65 -2.37 -1.55
CA SER A 78 -3.41 -2.08 -2.76
C SER A 78 -3.60 -0.57 -2.97
N PHE A 79 -3.28 -0.05 -4.14
CA PHE A 79 -3.52 1.34 -4.52
C PHE A 79 -4.64 1.42 -5.56
N MET A 80 -5.70 2.16 -5.26
CA MET A 80 -6.73 2.49 -6.25
C MET A 80 -6.20 3.52 -7.26
N PRO A 81 -6.64 3.48 -8.53
CA PRO A 81 -6.22 4.44 -9.54
C PRO A 81 -6.70 5.86 -9.18
N SER A 82 -5.87 6.87 -9.46
CA SER A 82 -6.16 8.29 -9.21
C SER A 82 -6.99 8.97 -10.31
N THR A 83 -7.19 8.28 -11.43
CA THR A 83 -7.99 8.70 -12.58
C THR A 83 -8.78 7.49 -13.07
N GLN A 84 -10.08 7.67 -13.31
CA GLN A 84 -10.94 6.65 -13.92
C GLN A 84 -11.05 6.86 -15.42
#